data_AF-A0A9W4PIR5-F1
#
_entry.id   AF-A0A9W4PIR5-F1
#
_cell.length_a   1.000
_cell.length_b   1.000
_cell.length_c   1.000
_cell.angle_alpha   90.00
_cell.angle_beta   90.00
_cell.angle_gamma   90.00
#
_symmetry.space_group_name_H-M   'P 1'
#
loop_
_entity.id
_entity.type
_entity.pdbx_description
1 polymer ?
#
loop_
_entity_poly.entity_id
_entity_poly.type
_entity_poly.pdbx_seq_one_letter_code
_entity_poly.pdbx_strand_id
1 'polypeptide(L)'
;MLIESMSDFFYEPVYIPILVLLLGLLYVGILVDSFTKVKFNIIGYFLIGISITTYLLVGLYMTGKGYYLDGHAPEMLVFGGFGFLELTLLTYPYIFLTLAVTLGKKGI
;
A
#
# COMPACT_ATOMS: atom_id res chain seq x y z
N MET A 1 -0.68 38.48 22.99
CA MET A 1 0.43 37.86 22.23
C MET A 1 0.11 36.37 22.19
N LEU A 2 -0.49 35.92 21.09
CA LEU A 2 -0.87 34.53 20.85
C LEU A 2 0.40 33.76 20.48
N ILE A 3 0.84 32.87 21.36
CA ILE A 3 1.70 31.76 20.98
C ILE A 3 0.82 30.53 21.17
N GLU A 4 -0.01 30.25 20.16
CA GLU A 4 -0.50 28.89 19.98
C GLU A 4 0.74 28.05 19.70
N SER A 5 1.05 27.15 20.63
CA SER A 5 2.05 26.12 20.44
C SER A 5 1.56 25.21 19.30
N MET A 6 1.94 25.53 18.07
CA MET A 6 1.83 24.64 16.91
C MET A 6 2.80 23.44 17.03
N SER A 7 3.02 22.93 18.25
CA SER A 7 4.05 21.94 18.55
C SER A 7 3.64 20.49 18.28
N ASP A 8 2.37 20.19 17.99
CA ASP A 8 1.92 18.78 18.01
C ASP A 8 1.05 18.36 16.83
N PHE A 9 1.08 19.07 15.70
CA PHE A 9 0.69 18.45 14.44
C PHE A 9 1.86 17.62 13.95
N PHE A 10 1.81 16.31 14.23
CA PHE A 10 2.62 15.28 13.57
C PHE A 10 2.61 15.55 12.06
N TYR A 11 3.62 16.27 11.58
CA TYR A 11 3.80 16.53 10.16
C TYR A 11 4.33 15.23 9.57
N GLU A 12 3.42 14.36 9.10
CA GLU A 12 3.86 13.20 8.34
C GLU A 12 4.69 13.70 7.16
N PRO A 13 5.92 13.17 6.98
CA PRO A 13 6.80 13.71 5.97
C PRO A 13 6.17 13.59 4.58
N VAL A 14 6.20 14.67 3.81
CA VAL A 14 5.59 14.76 2.46
C VAL A 14 6.04 13.63 1.52
N TYR A 15 7.19 13.02 1.78
CA TYR A 15 7.71 11.88 1.02
C TYR A 15 6.98 10.55 1.29
N ILE A 16 6.28 10.37 2.42
CA ILE A 16 5.59 9.12 2.77
C ILE A 16 4.43 8.81 1.81
N PRO A 17 3.50 9.72 1.53
CA PRO A 17 2.45 9.52 0.51
C PRO A 17 3.00 9.16 -0.87
N ILE A 18 4.09 9.84 -1.29
CA ILE A 18 4.75 9.60 -2.57
C ILE A 18 5.34 8.18 -2.60
N LEU A 19 6.03 7.78 -1.54
CA LEU A 19 6.62 6.45 -1.40
C LEU A 19 5.55 5.36 -1.44
N VAL A 20 4.43 5.56 -0.74
CA VAL A 20 3.29 4.63 -0.73
C VAL A 20 2.73 4.43 -2.15
N LEU A 21 2.55 5.50 -2.93
CA LEU A 21 2.07 5.40 -4.31
C LEU A 21 3.09 4.68 -5.22
N LEU A 22 4.38 5.02 -5.10
CA LEU A 22 5.43 4.38 -5.89
C LEU A 22 5.49 2.88 -5.60
N LEU A 23 5.43 2.48 -4.33
CA LEU A 23 5.36 1.08 -3.93
C LEU A 23 4.04 0.43 -4.34
N GLY A 24 2.92 1.16 -4.35
CA GLY A 24 1.65 0.63 -4.85
C GLY A 24 1.74 0.25 -6.33
N LEU A 25 2.30 1.13 -7.15
CA LEU A 25 2.52 0.88 -8.58
C LEU A 25 3.55 -0.23 -8.82
N LEU A 26 4.65 -0.23 -8.08
CA LEU A 26 5.67 -1.26 -8.16
C LEU A 26 5.10 -2.66 -7.88
N TYR A 27 4.20 -2.78 -6.90
CA TYR A 27 3.54 -4.03 -6.57
C TYR A 27 2.80 -4.60 -7.77
N VAL A 28 2.03 -3.77 -8.49
CA VAL A 28 1.31 -4.21 -9.70
C VAL A 28 2.29 -4.71 -10.77
N GLY A 29 3.40 -4.01 -10.97
CA GLY A 29 4.46 -4.44 -11.90
C GLY A 29 5.04 -5.80 -11.55
N ILE A 30 5.41 -6.02 -10.28
CA ILE A 30 5.97 -7.29 -9.80
C ILE A 30 4.93 -8.41 -9.87
N LEU A 31 3.67 -8.12 -9.55
CA LEU A 31 2.58 -9.09 -9.65
C LEU A 31 2.43 -9.61 -11.08
N VAL A 32 2.37 -8.70 -12.07
CA VAL A 32 2.28 -9.07 -13.49
C VAL A 32 3.53 -9.85 -13.93
N ASP A 33 4.73 -9.38 -13.59
CA ASP A 33 5.98 -10.07 -13.91
C ASP A 33 5.99 -11.51 -13.35
N SER A 34 5.50 -11.68 -12.14
CA SER A 34 5.41 -12.97 -11.46
C SER A 34 4.50 -13.95 -12.21
N PHE A 35 3.36 -13.50 -12.73
CA PHE A 35 2.50 -14.35 -13.58
C PHE A 35 3.15 -14.75 -14.91
N THR A 36 4.04 -13.93 -15.45
CA THR A 36 4.74 -14.26 -16.71
C THR A 36 5.92 -15.21 -16.52
N LYS A 37 6.60 -15.15 -15.36
CA LYS A 37 7.87 -15.86 -15.13
C LYS A 37 7.78 -17.03 -14.16
N VAL A 38 6.66 -17.22 -13.46
CA VAL A 38 6.53 -18.23 -12.40
C VAL A 38 5.33 -19.12 -12.66
N LYS A 39 5.54 -20.44 -12.55
CA LYS A 39 4.47 -21.43 -12.54
C LYS A 39 4.06 -21.72 -11.10
N PHE A 40 2.91 -21.19 -10.70
CA PHE A 40 2.37 -21.36 -9.35
C PHE A 40 1.66 -22.71 -9.18
N ASN A 41 1.78 -23.28 -7.98
CA ASN A 41 0.97 -24.39 -7.51
C ASN A 41 -0.29 -23.87 -6.79
N ILE A 42 -1.15 -24.76 -6.29
CA ILE A 42 -2.40 -24.39 -5.61
C ILE A 42 -2.14 -23.45 -4.41
N ILE A 43 -1.10 -23.72 -3.62
CA ILE A 43 -0.72 -22.88 -2.47
C ILE A 43 -0.24 -21.51 -2.94
N GLY A 44 0.53 -21.45 -4.02
CA GLY A 44 1.00 -20.21 -4.63
C GLY A 44 -0.15 -19.35 -5.13
N TYR A 45 -1.14 -19.93 -5.81
CA TYR A 45 -2.35 -19.18 -6.23
C TYR A 45 -3.15 -18.67 -5.03
N PHE A 46 -3.27 -19.47 -3.96
CA PHE A 46 -3.93 -19.03 -2.74
C PHE A 46 -3.20 -17.83 -2.10
N LEU A 47 -1.87 -17.88 -2.02
CA LEU A 47 -1.05 -16.78 -1.51
C LEU A 47 -1.14 -15.53 -2.40
N ILE A 48 -1.18 -15.67 -3.73
CA ILE A 48 -1.45 -14.56 -4.65
C ILE A 48 -2.83 -13.96 -4.37
N GLY A 49 -3.84 -14.80 -4.15
CA GLY A 49 -5.19 -14.34 -3.78
C GLY A 49 -5.18 -13.47 -2.53
N ILE A 50 -4.49 -13.92 -1.48
CA ILE A 50 -4.31 -13.13 -0.24
C ILE A 50 -3.53 -11.84 -0.52
N SER A 51 -2.46 -11.92 -1.31
CA SER A 51 -1.64 -10.77 -1.70
C SER A 51 -2.47 -9.68 -2.39
N ILE A 52 -3.29 -10.05 -3.38
CA ILE A 52 -4.16 -9.13 -4.10
C ILE A 52 -5.25 -8.58 -3.18
N THR A 53 -5.87 -9.45 -2.37
CA THR A 53 -6.93 -9.04 -1.44
C THR A 53 -6.42 -8.02 -0.43
N THR A 54 -5.26 -8.27 0.17
CA THR A 54 -4.63 -7.34 1.12
C THR A 54 -4.25 -6.02 0.43
N TYR A 55 -3.75 -6.05 -0.81
CA TYR A 55 -3.44 -4.84 -1.57
C TYR A 55 -4.70 -3.98 -1.81
N LEU A 56 -5.80 -4.62 -2.21
CA LEU A 56 -7.08 -3.94 -2.40
C LEU A 56 -7.65 -3.38 -1.10
N LEU A 57 -7.52 -4.12 0.02
CA LEU A 57 -7.94 -3.63 1.34
C LEU A 57 -7.14 -2.40 1.77
N VAL A 58 -5.84 -2.36 1.48
CA VAL A 58 -4.99 -1.19 1.73
C VAL A 58 -5.45 0.01 0.89
N GLY A 59 -5.71 -0.19 -0.40
CA GLY A 59 -6.27 0.85 -1.26
C GLY A 59 -7.64 1.33 -0.80
N LEU A 60 -8.52 0.42 -0.39
CA LEU A 60 -9.84 0.76 0.14
C LEU A 60 -9.72 1.58 1.43
N TYR A 61 -8.84 1.18 2.34
CA TYR A 61 -8.55 1.90 3.58
C TYR A 61 -8.08 3.34 3.32
N MET A 62 -7.16 3.49 2.37
CA MET A 62 -6.65 4.77 1.90
C MET A 62 -7.76 5.67 1.33
N THR A 63 -8.62 5.13 0.46
CA THR A 63 -9.73 5.90 -0.16
C THR A 63 -10.85 6.22 0.84
N GLY A 64 -11.10 5.35 1.82
CA GLY A 64 -12.14 5.52 2.82
C GLY A 64 -11.81 6.58 3.86
N LYS A 65 -10.54 6.69 4.29
CA LYS A 65 -10.12 7.72 5.26
C LYS A 65 -10.25 9.15 4.75
N GLY A 66 -10.12 9.38 3.44
CA GLY A 66 -10.35 10.69 2.84
C GLY A 66 -11.80 11.19 2.94
N TYR A 67 -12.77 10.27 3.09
CA TYR A 67 -14.20 10.58 3.12
C TYR A 67 -14.75 10.92 4.51
N TYR A 68 -14.11 10.48 5.59
CA TYR A 68 -14.58 10.70 6.97
C TYR A 68 -13.98 11.95 7.64
N LEU A 69 -13.06 12.65 6.96
CA LEU A 69 -12.52 13.95 7.40
C LEU A 69 -13.33 15.10 6.79
N ASP A 70 -14.64 15.10 7.00
CA ASP A 70 -15.51 16.24 6.71
C ASP A 70 -15.35 17.29 7.83
N GLY A 71 -14.20 17.96 7.78
CA GLY A 71 -13.73 18.89 8.80
C GLY A 71 -12.52 19.69 8.32
N HIS A 72 -12.70 20.45 7.23
CA HIS A 72 -11.78 21.52 6.79
C HIS A 72 -10.37 21.07 6.34
N ALA A 73 -10.23 19.92 5.68
CA ALA A 73 -9.02 19.66 4.91
C ALA A 73 -9.12 20.40 3.56
N PRO A 74 -8.23 21.35 3.23
CA PRO A 74 -8.26 22.03 1.94
C PRO A 74 -8.14 21.00 0.81
N GLU A 75 -8.92 21.19 -0.26
CA GLU A 75 -9.16 20.30 -1.40
C GLU A 75 -7.91 19.85 -2.20
N MET A 76 -6.70 20.12 -1.70
CA MET A 76 -5.41 19.86 -2.34
C MET A 76 -4.68 18.60 -1.83
N LEU A 77 -5.31 17.80 -0.97
CA LEU A 77 -4.64 16.73 -0.22
C LEU A 77 -5.11 15.31 -0.60
N VAL A 78 -5.00 14.95 -1.88
CA VAL A 78 -4.91 13.52 -2.28
C VAL A 78 -3.76 12.80 -1.52
N PHE A 79 -2.84 13.58 -0.94
CA PHE A 79 -1.66 13.14 -0.18
C PHE A 79 -1.76 13.35 1.33
N GLY A 80 -2.84 13.91 1.87
CA GLY A 80 -2.92 14.25 3.31
C GLY A 80 -3.33 13.10 4.23
N GLY A 81 -3.67 11.93 3.67
CA GLY A 81 -4.18 10.78 4.42
C GLY A 81 -3.34 9.51 4.33
N PHE A 82 -2.16 9.55 3.70
CA PHE A 82 -1.28 8.38 3.55
C PHE A 82 -0.12 8.46 4.53
N GLY A 83 -0.19 7.67 5.59
CA GLY A 83 0.78 7.66 6.66
C GLY A 83 1.64 6.42 6.74
N PHE A 84 2.41 6.33 7.82
CA PHE A 84 3.29 5.17 8.09
C PHE A 84 2.54 3.85 8.24
N LEU A 85 1.27 3.90 8.68
CA LEU A 85 0.45 2.71 8.83
C LEU A 85 0.14 2.09 7.47
N GLU A 86 -0.24 2.91 6.50
CA GLU A 86 -0.52 2.50 5.13
C GLU A 86 0.72 1.86 4.49
N LEU A 87 1.91 2.41 4.74
CA LEU A 87 3.18 1.84 4.32
C LEU A 87 3.43 0.46 4.96
N THR A 88 3.14 0.33 6.25
CA THR A 88 3.25 -0.95 6.98
C THR A 88 2.27 -1.97 6.43
N LEU A 89 1.02 -1.59 6.21
CA LEU A 89 0.00 -2.48 5.66
C LEU A 89 0.32 -2.89 4.22
N LEU A 90 0.93 -2.01 3.43
CA LEU A 90 1.37 -2.31 2.07
C LEU A 90 2.45 -3.40 2.03
N THR A 91 3.18 -3.67 3.12
CA THR A 91 4.17 -4.75 3.17
C THR A 91 3.56 -6.15 3.08
N TYR A 92 2.34 -6.37 3.59
CA TYR A 92 1.71 -7.69 3.58
C TYR A 92 1.48 -8.25 2.17
N PRO A 93 0.93 -7.48 1.20
CA PRO A 93 0.90 -7.88 -0.21
C PRO A 93 2.25 -8.39 -0.71
N TYR A 94 3.33 -7.66 -0.45
CA TYR A 94 4.67 -8.04 -0.89
C TYR A 94 5.16 -9.34 -0.25
N ILE A 95 4.89 -9.54 1.05
CA ILE A 95 5.26 -10.76 1.76
C ILE A 95 4.55 -11.97 1.13
N PHE A 96 3.23 -11.88 0.92
CA PHE A 96 2.46 -12.98 0.35
C PHE A 96 2.84 -13.26 -1.11
N LEU A 97 3.07 -12.22 -1.92
CA LEU A 97 3.57 -12.38 -3.28
C LEU A 97 4.95 -13.06 -3.30
N THR A 98 5.86 -12.63 -2.43
CA THR A 98 7.20 -13.23 -2.32
C THR A 98 7.13 -14.70 -1.90
N LEU A 99 6.28 -15.03 -0.93
CA LEU A 99 6.04 -16.42 -0.53
C LEU A 99 5.44 -17.24 -1.69
N ALA A 100 4.50 -16.68 -2.44
CA ALA A 100 3.94 -17.35 -3.62
C ALA A 100 5.01 -17.63 -4.69
N VAL A 101 5.88 -16.64 -4.96
CA VAL A 101 6.97 -16.75 -5.94
C VAL A 101 8.03 -17.76 -5.51
N THR A 102 8.41 -17.77 -4.23
CA THR A 102 9.43 -18.70 -3.71
C THR A 102 8.95 -20.15 -3.65
N LEU A 103 7.65 -20.37 -3.43
CA LEU A 103 7.03 -21.71 -3.53
C LEU A 103 6.69 -22.12 -4.97
N GLY A 104 6.67 -21.16 -5.89
CA GLY A 104 6.48 -21.38 -7.32
C GLY A 104 7.72 -21.98 -7.98
N LYS A 105 7.52 -22.67 -9.10
CA LYS A 105 8.64 -23.11 -9.94
C LYS A 105 8.93 -22.00 -10.95
N LYS A 106 10.22 -21.70 -11.16
CA LYS A 106 10.63 -20.77 -12.22
C LYS A 106 10.06 -21.27 -13.55
N GLY A 107 9.18 -20.49 -14.15
CA GLY A 107 8.67 -20.74 -15.48
C GLY A 107 9.83 -20.56 -16.46
N ILE A 108 9.98 -21.52 -17.37
CA ILE A 108 10.97 -21.50 -18.45
C ILE A 108 10.69 -20.28 -19.34
#